data_AF-A0A9Q0T521-F1
#
_entry.id   AF-A0A9Q0T521-F1
#
_cell.length_a   1.000
_cell.length_b   1.000
_cell.length_c   1.000
_cell.angle_alpha   90.00
_cell.angle_beta   90.00
_cell.angle_gamma   90.00
#
_symmetry.space_group_name_H-M   'P 1'
#
loop_
_entity.id
_entity.type
_entity.pdbx_description
1 polymer ?
#
loop_
_entity_poly.entity_id
_entity_poly.type
_entity_poly.pdbx_seq_one_letter_code
_entity_poly.pdbx_strand_id
1 'polypeptide(L)'
;MASSVATQLFLFFLLWLHTLSSSQAGRHNYSEFRYPFIREASSFSSSSSFSSSGRGAGDHAYDYIVVGGGTAGCPLAATLSRKFNVLLLERGGVPFANANVSFLKNFHITLADTSSTSPSQFFISTDGVLNARARVLGGGTCINAGFYTRAST
;
A
#
# COMPACT_ATOMS: atom_id res chain seq x y z
N MET A 1 -5.17 36.99 41.78
CA MET A 1 -5.26 37.33 40.34
C MET A 1 -4.35 36.50 39.43
N ALA A 2 -3.47 35.62 39.93
CA ALA A 2 -2.60 34.77 39.10
C ALA A 2 -3.19 33.41 38.68
N SER A 3 -4.30 32.97 39.30
CA SER A 3 -4.90 31.64 39.07
C SER A 3 -5.71 31.53 37.78
N SER A 4 -6.25 32.64 37.25
CA SER A 4 -7.09 32.62 36.05
C SER A 4 -6.27 32.35 34.78
N VAL A 5 -5.07 32.95 34.68
CA VAL A 5 -4.20 32.85 33.49
C VAL A 5 -3.63 31.43 33.33
N ALA A 6 -3.19 30.80 34.43
CA ALA A 6 -2.69 29.43 34.39
C ALA A 6 -3.79 28.42 33.99
N THR A 7 -5.01 28.62 34.48
CA THR A 7 -6.15 27.77 34.15
C THR A 7 -6.55 27.92 32.67
N GLN A 8 -6.49 29.14 32.13
CA GLN A 8 -6.75 29.38 30.71
C GLN A 8 -5.67 28.75 29.81
N LEU A 9 -4.39 28.90 30.16
CA LEU A 9 -3.29 28.29 29.40
C LEU A 9 -3.38 26.75 29.38
N PHE A 10 -3.78 26.15 30.51
CA PHE A 10 -3.99 24.70 30.59
C PHE A 10 -5.16 24.24 29.72
N LEU A 11 -6.27 24.98 29.69
CA LEU A 11 -7.41 24.69 28.81
C LEU A 11 -7.05 24.85 27.32
N PHE A 12 -6.24 25.86 26.97
CA PHE A 12 -5.73 26.00 25.60
C PHE A 12 -4.82 24.84 25.20
N PHE A 13 -3.99 24.35 26.11
CA PHE A 13 -3.12 23.20 25.87
C PHE A 13 -3.93 21.90 25.68
N LEU A 14 -4.97 21.68 26.49
CA LEU A 14 -5.89 20.54 26.33
C LEU A 14 -6.70 20.64 25.02
N LEU A 15 -7.17 21.83 24.66
CA LEU A 15 -7.88 22.04 23.39
C LEU A 15 -6.95 21.80 22.18
N TRP A 16 -5.69 22.21 22.29
CA TRP A 16 -4.65 21.96 21.27
C TRP A 16 -4.30 20.47 21.14
N LEU A 17 -4.27 19.72 22.25
CA LEU A 17 -4.11 18.26 22.22
C LEU A 17 -5.31 17.55 21.56
N HIS A 18 -6.53 18.02 21.81
CA HIS A 18 -7.73 17.46 21.19
C HIS A 18 -7.82 17.77 19.68
N THR A 19 -7.37 18.95 19.23
CA THR A 19 -7.33 19.26 17.79
C THR A 19 -6.25 18.49 17.06
N LEU A 20 -5.08 18.22 17.69
CA LEU A 20 -4.06 17.36 17.08
C LEU A 20 -4.60 15.93 16.84
N SER A 21 -5.35 15.37 17.80
CA SER A 21 -5.90 14.02 17.70
C SER A 21 -7.01 13.87 16.64
N SER A 22 -7.66 14.97 16.25
CA SER A 22 -8.76 14.95 15.26
C SER A 22 -8.29 15.06 13.80
N SER A 23 -6.98 15.14 13.56
CA SER A 23 -6.40 15.19 12.19
C SER A 23 -6.38 13.82 11.48
N GLN A 24 -6.79 12.74 12.15
CA GLN A 24 -6.91 11.41 11.53
C GLN A 24 -8.32 11.19 10.95
N ALA A 25 -8.78 12.11 10.10
CA ALA A 25 -10.06 11.96 9.42
C ALA A 25 -9.87 12.13 7.90
N GLY A 26 -9.75 10.98 7.22
CA GLY A 26 -9.89 10.91 5.77
C GLY A 26 -9.01 9.87 5.09
N ARG A 27 -9.26 8.57 5.32
CA ARG A 27 -8.94 7.55 4.31
C ARG A 27 -9.89 7.76 3.11
N HIS A 28 -9.71 8.84 2.37
CA HIS A 28 -10.44 9.05 1.13
C HIS A 28 -9.82 8.17 0.04
N ASN A 29 -10.66 7.51 -0.75
CA ASN A 29 -10.33 6.63 -1.89
C ASN A 29 -9.66 7.40 -3.05
N TYR A 30 -8.52 8.07 -2.81
CA TYR A 30 -7.76 8.78 -3.85
C TYR A 30 -7.30 7.86 -4.98
N SER A 31 -7.14 6.56 -4.69
CA SER A 31 -6.80 5.52 -5.68
C SER A 31 -7.90 5.30 -6.71
N GLU A 32 -9.16 5.31 -6.29
CA GLU A 32 -10.30 4.90 -7.12
C GLU A 32 -10.58 5.91 -8.24
N PHE A 33 -10.40 7.21 -7.96
CA PHE A 33 -10.62 8.27 -8.96
C PHE A 33 -9.47 8.38 -9.98
N ARG A 34 -8.22 8.13 -9.57
CA ARG A 34 -7.04 8.30 -10.43
C ARG A 34 -6.65 7.02 -11.18
N TYR A 35 -6.93 5.85 -10.62
CA TYR A 35 -6.56 4.55 -11.20
C TYR A 35 -7.76 3.59 -11.14
N PRO A 36 -8.78 3.77 -12.01
CA PRO A 36 -10.03 3.00 -11.97
C PRO A 36 -9.86 1.49 -12.27
N PHE A 37 -8.67 1.10 -12.73
CA PHE A 37 -8.27 -0.28 -12.97
C PHE A 37 -7.70 -0.97 -11.72
N ILE A 38 -7.33 -0.23 -10.68
CA ILE A 38 -6.92 -0.81 -9.40
C ILE A 38 -8.16 -0.95 -8.54
N ARG A 39 -8.51 -2.18 -8.21
CA ARG A 39 -9.71 -2.51 -7.44
C ARG A 39 -9.37 -3.49 -6.34
N GLU A 40 -10.19 -3.47 -5.29
CA GLU A 40 -10.12 -4.50 -4.25
C GLU A 40 -10.35 -5.88 -4.84
N ALA A 41 -9.61 -6.88 -4.37
CA ALA A 41 -9.76 -8.25 -4.88
C ALA A 41 -11.17 -8.82 -4.65
N SER A 42 -11.88 -8.34 -3.62
CA SER A 42 -13.28 -8.69 -3.35
C SER A 42 -14.28 -8.12 -4.38
N SER A 43 -13.88 -7.15 -5.20
CA SER A 43 -14.73 -6.57 -6.24
C SER A 43 -14.79 -7.42 -7.52
N PHE A 44 -13.89 -8.39 -7.67
CA PHE A 44 -13.98 -9.35 -8.77
C PHE A 44 -15.23 -10.20 -8.55
N SER A 45 -16.17 -10.15 -9.50
CA SER A 45 -17.36 -11.00 -9.48
C SER A 45 -16.90 -12.45 -9.29
N SER A 46 -17.47 -13.13 -8.29
CA SER A 46 -17.32 -14.57 -8.18
C SER A 46 -18.01 -15.17 -9.40
N SER A 47 -17.25 -15.54 -10.44
CA SER A 47 -17.78 -16.23 -11.60
C SER A 47 -18.55 -17.44 -11.08
N SER A 48 -19.87 -17.38 -11.28
CA SER A 48 -20.79 -18.39 -10.80
C SER A 48 -20.47 -19.68 -11.54
N SER A 49 -19.95 -20.66 -10.79
CA SER A 49 -19.74 -22.05 -11.22
C SER A 49 -18.85 -22.23 -12.44
N PHE A 50 -17.74 -22.94 -12.26
CA PHE A 50 -17.05 -23.62 -13.36
C PHE A 50 -18.08 -24.50 -14.11
N SER A 51 -18.69 -23.97 -15.17
CA SER A 51 -19.43 -24.74 -16.17
C SER A 51 -18.48 -24.94 -17.34
N SER A 52 -17.93 -26.14 -17.45
CA SER A 52 -17.00 -26.59 -18.49
C SER A 52 -17.63 -26.70 -19.88
N SER A 53 -18.58 -25.84 -20.22
CA SER A 53 -19.39 -25.94 -21.44
C SER A 53 -19.54 -24.58 -22.10
N GLY A 54 -18.74 -24.38 -23.16
CA GLY A 54 -19.03 -23.39 -24.19
C GLY A 54 -18.47 -22.00 -23.92
N ARG A 55 -17.56 -21.56 -24.79
CA ARG A 55 -17.18 -20.16 -24.96
C ARG A 55 -18.43 -19.32 -25.25
N GLY A 56 -18.98 -18.66 -24.23
CA GLY A 56 -20.14 -17.81 -24.37
C GLY A 56 -20.41 -17.01 -23.10
N ALA A 57 -20.22 -15.69 -23.21
CA ALA A 57 -20.60 -14.63 -22.27
C ALA A 57 -19.74 -14.45 -21.00
N GLY A 58 -18.82 -13.49 -21.07
CA GLY A 58 -18.56 -12.54 -19.98
C GLY A 58 -17.54 -12.91 -18.89
N ASP A 59 -16.96 -14.11 -18.90
CA ASP A 59 -15.89 -14.43 -17.95
C ASP A 59 -14.58 -13.80 -18.44
N HIS A 60 -14.14 -12.74 -17.76
CA HIS A 60 -12.88 -12.04 -18.07
C HIS A 60 -11.68 -12.93 -17.66
N ALA A 61 -11.46 -14.00 -18.42
CA ALA A 61 -10.33 -14.89 -18.22
C ALA A 61 -9.01 -14.14 -18.44
N TYR A 62 -8.07 -14.33 -17.53
CA TYR A 62 -6.70 -13.82 -17.64
C TYR A 62 -5.80 -14.91 -18.19
N ASP A 63 -4.92 -14.55 -19.12
CA ASP A 63 -3.89 -15.46 -19.64
C ASP A 63 -2.78 -15.69 -18.61
N TYR A 64 -2.48 -14.66 -17.80
CA TYR A 64 -1.48 -14.73 -16.73
C TYR A 64 -1.99 -14.09 -15.46
N ILE A 65 -1.72 -14.74 -14.32
CA ILE A 65 -1.93 -14.18 -12.98
C ILE A 65 -0.57 -14.00 -12.33
N VAL A 66 -0.20 -12.75 -12.05
CA VAL A 66 1.02 -12.39 -11.34
C VAL A 66 0.65 -12.11 -9.88
N VAL A 67 1.17 -12.90 -8.96
CA VAL A 67 0.95 -12.74 -7.51
C VAL A 67 2.14 -12.00 -6.90
N GLY A 68 1.89 -10.80 -6.41
CA GLY A 68 2.88 -9.88 -5.85
C GLY A 68 3.23 -8.77 -6.85
N GLY A 69 2.69 -7.58 -6.63
CA GLY A 69 3.00 -6.37 -7.40
C GLY A 69 4.28 -5.69 -6.92
N GLY A 70 5.36 -6.46 -6.76
CA GLY A 70 6.64 -5.97 -6.23
C GLY A 70 7.66 -5.60 -7.30
N THR A 71 8.93 -5.50 -6.87
CA THR A 71 10.08 -5.13 -7.70
C THR A 71 10.22 -5.96 -8.98
N ALA A 72 9.93 -7.26 -8.94
CA ALA A 72 9.93 -8.12 -10.12
C ALA A 72 8.54 -8.26 -10.76
N GLY A 73 7.47 -8.28 -9.95
CA GLY A 73 6.11 -8.54 -10.44
C GLY A 73 5.55 -7.40 -11.31
N CYS A 74 5.80 -6.14 -10.95
CA CYS A 74 5.38 -4.99 -11.75
C CYS A 74 5.96 -5.00 -13.18
N PRO A 75 7.30 -5.06 -13.38
CA PRO A 75 7.85 -5.08 -14.74
C PRO A 75 7.50 -6.36 -15.51
N LEU A 76 7.35 -7.50 -14.84
CA LEU A 76 6.88 -8.74 -15.46
C LEU A 76 5.45 -8.57 -16.01
N ALA A 77 4.52 -8.11 -15.17
CA ALA A 77 3.13 -7.88 -15.57
C ALA A 77 3.03 -6.85 -16.70
N ALA A 78 3.80 -5.76 -16.62
CA ALA A 78 3.87 -4.74 -17.68
C ALA A 78 4.43 -5.27 -19.01
N THR A 79 5.27 -6.31 -18.97
CA THR A 79 5.83 -6.92 -20.17
C THR A 79 4.83 -7.89 -20.80
N LEU A 80 4.19 -8.74 -19.99
CA LEU A 80 3.17 -9.70 -20.44
C LEU A 80 1.92 -8.98 -20.98
N SER A 81 1.51 -7.87 -20.35
CA SER A 81 0.31 -7.11 -20.73
C SER A 81 0.38 -6.47 -22.12
N ARG A 82 1.56 -6.45 -22.75
CA ARG A 82 1.72 -6.00 -24.14
C ARG A 82 1.02 -6.91 -25.15
N LYS A 83 0.77 -8.18 -24.79
CA LYS A 83 0.19 -9.19 -25.70
C LYS A 83 -0.94 -10.02 -25.09
N PHE A 84 -1.06 -10.02 -23.76
CA PHE A 84 -1.93 -10.93 -23.02
C PHE A 84 -2.77 -10.19 -21.99
N ASN A 85 -3.89 -10.77 -21.58
CA ASN A 85 -4.69 -10.29 -20.46
C ASN A 85 -4.04 -10.73 -19.14
N VAL A 86 -3.58 -9.77 -18.34
CA VAL A 86 -2.82 -10.05 -17.11
C VAL A 86 -3.55 -9.52 -15.90
N LEU A 87 -3.74 -10.38 -14.90
CA LEU A 87 -4.16 -9.99 -13.55
C LEU A 87 -2.92 -9.85 -12.66
N LEU A 88 -2.76 -8.69 -12.03
CA LEU A 88 -1.74 -8.47 -11.01
C LEU A 88 -2.42 -8.36 -9.64
N LEU A 89 -2.06 -9.26 -8.72
CA LEU A 89 -2.57 -9.27 -7.36
C LEU A 89 -1.50 -8.77 -6.40
N GLU A 90 -1.83 -7.76 -5.59
CA GLU A 90 -0.97 -7.27 -4.52
C GLU A 90 -1.82 -7.16 -3.24
N ARG A 91 -1.29 -7.68 -2.13
CA ARG A 91 -2.00 -7.67 -0.83
C ARG A 91 -1.97 -6.30 -0.15
N GLY A 92 -1.03 -5.45 -0.54
CA GLY A 92 -0.84 -4.11 -0.02
C GLY A 92 -1.68 -3.06 -0.74
N GLY A 93 -1.70 -1.85 -0.17
CA GLY A 93 -2.33 -0.69 -0.79
C GLY A 93 -1.51 -0.10 -1.95
N VAL A 94 -1.98 1.01 -2.50
CA VAL A 94 -1.23 1.78 -3.51
C VAL A 94 -0.31 2.82 -2.86
N PRO A 95 0.87 3.10 -3.45
CA PRO A 95 1.84 4.03 -2.86
C PRO A 95 1.38 5.50 -2.93
N PHE A 96 0.56 5.85 -3.92
CA PHE A 96 0.21 7.24 -4.25
C PHE A 96 -0.69 7.93 -3.23
N ALA A 97 -1.35 7.18 -2.34
CA ALA A 97 -2.18 7.72 -1.27
C ALA A 97 -1.40 8.01 0.02
N ASN A 98 -0.13 7.59 0.10
CA ASN A 98 0.71 7.74 1.28
C ASN A 98 1.97 8.56 0.96
N ALA A 99 2.04 9.78 1.48
CA ALA A 99 3.18 10.67 1.31
C ALA A 99 4.49 10.09 1.86
N ASN A 100 4.43 9.25 2.91
CA ASN A 100 5.62 8.61 3.47
C ASN A 100 6.21 7.54 2.55
N VAL A 101 5.40 7.00 1.64
CA VAL A 101 5.85 6.07 0.58
C VAL A 101 6.22 6.83 -0.69
N SER A 102 5.45 7.87 -1.03
CA SER A 102 5.64 8.62 -2.28
C SER A 102 6.91 9.48 -2.29
N PHE A 103 7.38 9.94 -1.12
CA PHE A 103 8.59 10.76 -1.01
C PHE A 103 9.75 9.97 -0.41
N LEU A 104 10.83 9.80 -1.18
CA LEU A 104 12.02 9.07 -0.75
C LEU A 104 12.58 9.56 0.59
N LYS A 105 12.56 10.88 0.85
CA LYS A 105 13.04 11.47 2.13
C LYS A 105 12.33 10.89 3.36
N ASN A 106 11.12 10.34 3.20
CA ASN A 106 10.29 9.79 4.27
C ASN A 106 10.43 8.26 4.41
N PHE A 107 11.33 7.60 3.68
CA PHE A 107 11.44 6.13 3.71
C PHE A 107 11.61 5.56 5.13
N HIS A 108 12.38 6.25 5.97
CA HIS A 108 12.61 5.89 7.37
C HIS A 108 11.32 5.90 8.22
N ILE A 109 10.39 6.83 7.94
CA ILE A 109 9.08 6.91 8.61
C ILE A 109 8.24 5.69 8.25
N THR A 110 8.23 5.31 6.97
CA THR A 110 7.53 4.10 6.51
C THR A 110 8.11 2.84 7.12
N LEU A 111 9.44 2.74 7.28
CA LEU A 111 10.09 1.61 7.92
C LEU A 111 9.77 1.49 9.42
N ALA A 112 9.64 2.62 10.10
CA ALA A 112 9.32 2.69 11.53
C ALA A 112 7.83 2.47 11.85
N ASP A 113 6.95 2.51 10.85
CA ASP A 113 5.51 2.30 11.01
C ASP A 113 5.20 0.82 11.29
N THR A 114 4.84 0.53 12.54
CA THR A 114 4.46 -0.80 13.04
C THR A 114 2.95 -1.07 12.98
N SER A 115 2.17 -0.16 12.38
CA SER A 115 0.73 -0.33 12.26
C SER A 115 0.38 -1.55 11.41
N SER A 116 -0.75 -2.19 11.73
CA SER A 116 -1.25 -3.35 10.98
C SER A 116 -1.62 -3.03 9.52
N THR A 117 -1.73 -1.75 9.16
CA THR A 117 -2.00 -1.25 7.79
C THR A 117 -0.77 -0.61 7.14
N SER A 118 0.40 -0.68 7.78
CA SER A 118 1.65 -0.12 7.26
C SER A 118 2.04 -0.71 5.89
N PRO A 119 2.57 0.11 4.95
CA PRO A 119 3.25 -0.36 3.74
C PRO A 119 4.50 -1.20 4.03
N SER A 120 5.06 -1.08 5.25
CA SER A 120 6.17 -1.88 5.76
C SER A 120 5.65 -2.88 6.78
N GLN A 121 5.71 -4.17 6.46
CA GLN A 121 5.39 -5.22 7.43
C GLN A 121 6.65 -5.61 8.20
N PHE A 122 6.64 -5.29 9.49
CA PHE A 122 7.65 -5.71 10.44
C PHE A 122 7.59 -7.23 10.71
N PHE A 123 8.76 -7.84 10.91
CA PHE A 123 8.91 -9.19 11.44
C PHE A 123 10.26 -9.35 12.14
N ILE A 124 10.37 -10.38 12.99
CA ILE A 124 11.61 -10.75 13.67
C ILE A 124 12.03 -12.10 13.12
N SER A 125 13.28 -12.22 12.69
CA SER A 125 13.83 -13.51 12.25
C SER A 125 14.09 -14.44 13.44
N THR A 126 14.35 -15.71 13.16
CA THR A 126 14.55 -16.75 14.20
C THR A 126 15.77 -16.50 15.10
N ASP A 127 16.72 -15.71 14.64
CA ASP A 127 17.90 -15.23 15.37
C ASP A 127 17.66 -13.93 16.17
N GLY A 128 16.43 -13.39 16.15
CA GLY A 128 16.07 -12.19 16.90
C GLY A 128 16.32 -10.87 16.17
N VAL A 129 16.67 -10.88 14.88
CA VAL A 129 16.96 -9.66 14.12
C VAL A 129 15.67 -9.01 13.60
N LEU A 130 15.55 -7.71 13.83
CA LEU A 130 14.44 -6.90 13.35
C LEU A 130 14.53 -6.71 11.84
N ASN A 131 13.45 -7.04 11.14
CA ASN A 131 13.38 -6.95 9.68
C ASN A 131 12.04 -6.35 9.24
N ALA A 132 12.02 -5.91 7.98
CA ALA A 132 10.84 -5.37 7.33
C ALA A 132 10.70 -5.96 5.92
N ARG A 133 9.46 -6.18 5.50
CA ARG A 133 9.13 -6.55 4.12
C ARG A 133 8.02 -5.66 3.59
N ALA A 134 8.06 -5.35 2.30
CA ALA A 134 7.04 -4.50 1.69
C ALA A 134 5.66 -5.17 1.66
N ARG A 135 4.63 -4.32 1.77
CA ARG A 135 3.22 -4.67 1.64
C ARG A 135 2.49 -3.48 0.98
N VAL A 136 2.89 -3.19 -0.25
CA VAL A 136 2.40 -2.06 -1.06
C VAL A 136 2.69 -2.35 -2.53
N LEU A 137 1.85 -1.88 -3.45
CA LEU A 137 2.12 -1.95 -4.88
C LEU A 137 3.44 -1.21 -5.21
N GLY A 138 4.31 -1.88 -5.96
CA GLY A 138 5.73 -1.56 -6.16
C GLY A 138 6.67 -2.34 -5.25
N GLY A 139 6.20 -2.88 -4.12
CA GLY A 139 6.97 -3.73 -3.22
C GLY A 139 8.18 -3.02 -2.61
N GLY A 140 9.32 -3.71 -2.52
CA GLY A 140 10.53 -3.20 -1.86
C GLY A 140 11.04 -1.88 -2.44
N THR A 141 10.83 -1.63 -3.74
CA THR A 141 11.24 -0.37 -4.38
C THR A 141 10.45 0.85 -3.89
N CYS A 142 9.31 0.66 -3.24
CA CYS A 142 8.54 1.75 -2.64
C CYS A 142 9.00 2.13 -1.22
N ILE A 143 9.76 1.27 -0.55
CA ILE A 143 10.16 1.47 0.85
C ILE A 143 11.67 1.40 1.08
N ASN A 144 12.46 1.19 0.01
CA ASN A 144 13.92 1.13 0.11
C ASN A 144 14.55 2.54 0.18
N ALA A 145 15.87 2.57 0.33
CA ALA A 145 16.65 3.80 0.38
C ALA A 145 17.01 4.39 -1.01
N GLY A 146 16.42 3.89 -2.09
CA GLY A 146 16.60 4.44 -3.45
C GLY A 146 17.94 4.14 -4.13
N PHE A 147 18.81 3.33 -3.54
CA PHE A 147 20.06 2.92 -4.18
C PHE A 147 19.80 2.00 -5.38
N TYR A 148 20.50 2.28 -6.48
CA TYR A 148 20.53 1.45 -7.66
C TYR A 148 21.96 0.95 -7.91
N THR A 149 22.10 -0.36 -8.07
CA THR A 149 23.34 -1.04 -8.43
C THR A 149 23.04 -2.14 -9.44
N ARG A 150 24.03 -2.56 -10.22
CA ARG A 150 23.94 -3.73 -11.10
C ARG A 150 24.75 -4.89 -10.52
N ALA A 151 24.27 -6.11 -10.76
CA ALA A 151 25.02 -7.31 -10.47
C ALA A 151 26.34 -7.34 -11.26
N SER A 152 27.35 -8.00 -10.71
CA SER A 152 28.54 -8.36 -11.48
C SER A 152 28.12 -9.21 -12.66
N THR A 153 28.69 -8.93 -13.82
CA THR A 153 28.61 -9.80 -15.00
C THR A 153 29.49 -11.01 -14.84
#